data_AF-A0A966SDC2-F1
#
_entry.id   AF-A0A966SDC2-F1
#
_cell.length_a   1.000
_cell.length_b   1.000
_cell.length_c   1.000
_cell.angle_alpha   90.00
_cell.angle_beta   90.00
_cell.angle_gamma   90.00
#
_symmetry.space_group_name_H-M   'P 1'
#
loop_
_entity.id
_entity.type
_entity.pdbx_description
1 polymer ?
#
loop_
_entity_poly.entity_id
_entity_poly.type
_entity_poly.pdbx_seq_one_letter_code
_entity_poly.pdbx_strand_id
1 'polypeptide(L)'
;MDLSFVVDSNPDFFSPGLRSSANVPARRMIIHQLIYGFLKAKGGSPEFYQLQARDAIGWMQRNGVKFSPTTTVLDLGCGFGDVGGEVAKTGAQVTLSDDDSYVLPENAHLPFKKFNIDRDDFATLGQYDLVICSNVLEHLPRPDRLLAALPLLIRPGGRCYLSWTNWLSPWGGHEFSPFHYLGVERGVRV
;
A
#
# COMPACT_ATOMS: atom_id res chain seq x y z
N MET A 1 6.11 12.01 1.12
CA MET A 1 4.70 12.50 1.10
C MET A 1 4.10 11.69 -0.01
N ASP A 2 3.31 10.71 0.38
CA ASP A 2 3.04 9.57 -0.49
C ASP A 2 1.77 9.85 -1.27
N LEU A 3 1.78 9.45 -2.53
CA LEU A 3 0.62 9.54 -3.37
C LEU A 3 -0.14 8.23 -3.22
N SER A 4 -1.39 8.31 -2.76
CA SER A 4 -2.24 7.14 -2.54
C SER A 4 -3.59 7.32 -3.22
N PHE A 5 -4.10 6.24 -3.83
CA PHE A 5 -5.46 6.21 -4.38
C PHE A 5 -6.13 4.84 -4.19
N VAL A 6 -7.47 4.83 -4.17
CA VAL A 6 -8.26 3.59 -4.25
C VAL A 6 -8.80 3.48 -5.67
N VAL A 7 -8.49 2.39 -6.35
CA VAL A 7 -9.13 2.01 -7.62
C VAL A 7 -10.32 1.10 -7.33
N ASP A 8 -11.43 1.37 -7.98
CA ASP A 8 -12.62 0.52 -7.97
C ASP A 8 -12.57 -0.39 -9.21
N SER A 9 -12.91 -1.66 -9.04
CA SER A 9 -12.95 -2.64 -10.16
C SER A 9 -14.09 -2.37 -11.15
N ASN A 10 -14.98 -1.41 -10.87
CA ASN A 10 -16.04 -1.02 -11.78
C ASN A 10 -15.50 -0.23 -13.00
N PRO A 11 -15.70 -0.69 -14.26
CA PRO A 11 -15.16 -0.07 -15.48
C PRO A 11 -15.58 1.40 -15.73
N ASP A 12 -16.59 1.91 -15.03
CA ASP A 12 -17.04 3.32 -15.14
C ASP A 12 -16.15 4.34 -14.41
N PHE A 13 -14.96 3.92 -13.96
CA PHE A 13 -14.02 4.68 -13.12
C PHE A 13 -13.61 6.06 -13.69
N PHE A 14 -13.67 6.26 -15.01
CA PHE A 14 -13.32 7.54 -15.66
C PHE A 14 -14.47 8.55 -15.77
N SER A 15 -15.65 8.28 -15.20
CA SER A 15 -16.71 9.29 -15.15
C SER A 15 -16.38 10.35 -14.08
N PRO A 16 -16.31 11.65 -14.43
CA PRO A 16 -16.07 12.74 -13.47
C PRO A 16 -17.33 13.01 -12.64
N GLY A 17 -17.71 12.03 -11.81
CA GLY A 17 -18.77 12.15 -10.83
C GLY A 17 -18.16 12.53 -9.49
N LEU A 18 -18.18 13.83 -9.17
CA LEU A 18 -17.86 14.38 -7.86
C LEU A 18 -18.63 13.59 -6.78
N ARG A 19 -17.95 12.72 -6.02
CA ARG A 19 -18.60 11.94 -4.96
C ARG A 19 -19.00 12.89 -3.84
N SER A 20 -20.31 13.07 -3.69
CA SER A 20 -20.98 13.71 -2.55
C SER A 20 -20.33 13.27 -1.24
N SER A 21 -19.79 14.22 -0.49
CA SER A 21 -19.23 14.04 0.84
C SER A 21 -20.34 13.62 1.81
N ALA A 22 -20.51 12.32 2.01
CA ALA A 22 -21.12 11.83 3.24
C ALA A 22 -20.25 12.31 4.40
N ASN A 23 -20.90 12.79 5.46
CA ASN A 23 -20.33 13.51 6.60
C ASN A 23 -19.35 12.63 7.39
N VAL A 24 -18.13 12.47 6.87
CA VAL A 24 -17.02 11.81 7.55
C VAL A 24 -16.46 12.84 8.53
N PRO A 25 -16.51 12.60 9.85
CA PRO A 25 -15.96 13.54 10.82
C PRO A 25 -14.48 13.79 10.50
N ALA A 26 -14.11 15.07 10.40
CA ALA A 26 -12.73 15.49 10.13
C ALA A 26 -11.81 15.00 11.27
N ARG A 27 -11.13 13.88 11.05
CA ARG A 27 -10.11 13.39 11.99
C ARG A 27 -8.89 14.29 11.88
N ARG A 28 -8.27 14.64 13.02
CA ARG A 28 -7.05 15.47 13.11
C ARG A 28 -6.00 14.96 12.11
N MET A 29 -5.53 15.85 11.22
CA MET A 29 -4.41 15.55 10.34
C MET A 29 -3.18 15.14 11.17
N ILE A 30 -2.68 13.92 10.96
CA ILE A 30 -1.53 13.39 11.70
C ILE A 30 -0.19 13.75 11.06
N ILE A 31 -0.18 14.64 10.05
CA ILE A 31 1.04 15.01 9.31
C ILE A 31 2.17 15.48 10.25
N HIS A 32 1.83 16.18 11.33
CA HIS A 32 2.78 16.60 12.36
C HIS A 32 3.42 15.41 13.10
N GLN A 33 2.64 14.34 13.34
CA GLN A 33 3.13 13.11 13.96
C GLN A 33 3.99 12.30 13.00
N LEU A 34 3.62 12.27 11.71
CA LEU A 34 4.43 11.64 10.65
C LEU A 34 5.77 12.37 10.48
N ILE A 35 5.76 13.70 10.39
CA ILE A 35 7.00 14.50 10.31
C ILE A 35 7.85 14.28 11.55
N TYR A 36 7.26 14.35 12.75
CA TYR A 36 8.00 14.14 13.99
C TYR A 36 8.56 12.71 14.09
N GLY A 37 7.76 11.69 13.76
CA GLY A 37 8.17 10.29 13.74
C GLY A 37 9.31 10.06 12.76
N PHE A 38 9.19 10.60 11.54
CA PHE A 38 10.24 10.54 10.53
C PHE A 38 11.55 11.17 11.03
N LEU A 39 11.49 12.39 11.59
CA LEU A 39 12.67 13.09 12.11
C LEU A 39 13.31 12.37 13.30
N LYS A 40 12.50 11.81 14.20
CA LYS A 40 12.98 11.08 15.38
C LYS A 40 13.61 9.73 15.00
N ALA A 41 13.03 9.03 14.03
CA ALA A 41 13.42 7.68 13.64
C ALA A 41 14.31 7.61 12.38
N LYS A 42 14.64 8.76 11.77
CA LYS A 42 15.21 8.85 10.41
C LYS A 42 14.44 8.00 9.38
N GLY A 43 13.12 7.91 9.53
CA GLY A 43 12.25 7.13 8.65
C GLY A 43 12.32 5.60 8.78
N GLY A 44 13.04 5.04 9.76
CA GLY A 44 13.33 3.61 9.82
C GLY A 44 12.87 2.84 11.08
N SER A 45 11.95 3.37 11.89
CA SER A 45 11.49 2.63 13.10
C SER A 45 10.16 1.90 12.87
N PRO A 46 9.94 0.74 13.52
CA PRO A 46 8.67 0.01 13.46
C PRO A 46 7.45 0.87 13.83
N GLU A 47 7.59 1.78 14.79
CA GLU A 47 6.48 2.66 15.20
C GLU A 47 6.10 3.65 14.09
N PHE A 48 7.08 4.08 13.29
CA PHE A 48 6.82 4.95 12.15
C PHE A 48 6.07 4.21 11.03
N TYR A 49 6.44 2.97 10.73
CA TYR A 49 5.72 2.12 9.76
C TYR A 49 4.30 1.78 10.23
N GLN A 50 4.12 1.46 11.51
CA GLN A 50 2.78 1.26 12.09
C GLN A 50 1.91 2.53 12.05
N LEU A 51 2.51 3.71 12.27
CA LEU A 51 1.78 4.97 12.18
C LEU A 51 1.31 5.24 10.75
N GLN A 52 2.15 4.97 9.76
CA GLN A 52 1.80 5.07 8.33
C GLN A 52 0.71 4.06 7.96
N ALA A 53 0.84 2.80 8.37
CA ALA A 53 -0.15 1.75 8.13
C ALA A 53 -1.54 2.14 8.70
N ARG A 54 -1.59 2.67 9.92
CA ARG A 54 -2.86 3.14 10.52
C ARG A 54 -3.46 4.32 9.77
N ASP A 55 -2.65 5.23 9.25
CA ASP A 55 -3.13 6.34 8.44
C ASP A 55 -3.70 5.84 7.10
N ALA A 56 -3.00 4.92 6.43
CA ALA A 56 -3.45 4.28 5.21
C ALA A 56 -4.79 3.58 5.41
N ILE A 57 -4.94 2.80 6.49
CA ILE A 57 -6.22 2.15 6.86
C ILE A 57 -7.33 3.19 7.06
N GLY A 58 -7.03 4.26 7.80
CA GLY A 58 -7.98 5.35 8.00
C GLY A 58 -8.38 6.01 6.69
N TRP A 59 -7.43 6.22 5.77
CA TRP A 59 -7.67 6.78 4.45
C TRP A 59 -8.53 5.84 3.59
N MET A 60 -8.22 4.54 3.57
CA MET A 60 -9.03 3.52 2.89
C MET A 60 -10.49 3.51 3.38
N GLN A 61 -10.70 3.55 4.69
CA GLN A 61 -12.05 3.59 5.29
C GLN A 61 -12.83 4.83 4.86
N ARG A 62 -12.19 6.02 4.88
CA ARG A 62 -12.83 7.27 4.42
C ARG A 62 -13.22 7.23 2.94
N ASN A 63 -12.47 6.47 2.15
CA ASN A 63 -12.76 6.27 0.73
C ASN A 63 -13.75 5.13 0.47
N GLY A 64 -14.31 4.52 1.52
CA GLY A 64 -15.41 3.55 1.42
C GLY A 64 -14.99 2.08 1.49
N VAL A 65 -13.74 1.78 1.86
CA VAL A 65 -13.33 0.42 2.22
C VAL A 65 -13.97 0.04 3.55
N LYS A 66 -14.63 -1.12 3.59
CA LYS A 66 -15.24 -1.68 4.80
C LYS A 66 -14.51 -2.95 5.18
N PHE A 67 -13.92 -2.96 6.36
CA PHE A 67 -13.30 -4.14 6.93
C PHE A 67 -14.30 -4.92 7.78
N SER A 68 -14.33 -6.23 7.59
CA SER A 68 -15.21 -7.16 8.30
C SER A 68 -14.57 -8.56 8.31
N PRO A 69 -15.05 -9.49 9.15
CA PRO A 69 -14.58 -10.87 9.16
C PRO A 69 -14.69 -11.62 7.83
N THR A 70 -15.51 -11.15 6.89
CA THR A 70 -15.64 -11.75 5.55
C THR A 70 -14.84 -11.01 4.48
N THR A 71 -14.24 -9.86 4.80
CA THR A 71 -13.41 -9.09 3.87
C THR A 71 -12.06 -9.79 3.73
N THR A 72 -11.76 -10.25 2.52
CA THR A 72 -10.47 -10.85 2.16
C THR A 72 -9.54 -9.79 1.57
N VAL A 73 -8.30 -9.76 2.05
CA VAL A 73 -7.30 -8.77 1.68
C VAL A 73 -6.02 -9.47 1.24
N LEU A 74 -5.45 -9.00 0.13
CA LEU A 74 -4.10 -9.34 -0.28
C LEU A 74 -3.19 -8.13 -0.04
N ASP A 75 -2.15 -8.29 0.76
CA ASP A 75 -1.05 -7.33 0.88
C ASP A 75 0.09 -7.82 -0.02
N LEU A 76 0.19 -7.25 -1.23
CA LEU A 76 1.10 -7.66 -2.28
C LEU A 76 2.32 -6.77 -2.29
N GLY A 77 3.51 -7.36 -2.13
CA GLY A 77 4.75 -6.64 -1.80
C GLY A 77 4.76 -6.21 -0.33
N CYS A 78 4.42 -7.12 0.58
CA CYS A 78 4.14 -6.78 1.98
C CYS A 78 5.39 -6.39 2.80
N GLY A 79 6.61 -6.70 2.33
CA GLY A 79 7.84 -6.49 3.08
C GLY A 79 7.79 -7.10 4.48
N PHE A 80 7.87 -6.24 5.50
CA PHE A 80 7.80 -6.61 6.93
C PHE A 80 6.39 -6.94 7.43
N GLY A 81 5.36 -6.71 6.61
CA GLY A 81 3.96 -7.02 6.91
C GLY A 81 3.25 -5.99 7.79
N ASP A 82 3.77 -4.77 7.92
CA ASP A 82 3.20 -3.72 8.78
C ASP A 82 1.76 -3.35 8.39
N VAL A 83 1.51 -3.13 7.09
CA VAL A 83 0.17 -2.74 6.59
C VAL A 83 -0.80 -3.90 6.74
N GLY A 84 -0.46 -5.08 6.22
CA GLY A 84 -1.28 -6.28 6.39
C GLY A 84 -1.54 -6.64 7.85
N GLY A 85 -0.55 -6.50 8.73
CA GLY A 85 -0.68 -6.73 10.17
C GLY A 85 -1.65 -5.76 10.85
N GLU A 86 -1.58 -4.46 10.54
CA GLU A 86 -2.56 -3.49 11.05
C GLU A 86 -3.96 -3.68 10.43
N VAL A 87 -4.06 -4.11 9.16
CA VAL A 87 -5.34 -4.46 8.53
C VAL A 87 -5.96 -5.70 9.20
N ALA A 88 -5.18 -6.71 9.55
CA ALA A 88 -5.68 -7.90 10.24
C ALA A 88 -6.34 -7.55 11.59
N LYS A 89 -5.83 -6.54 12.31
CA LYS A 89 -6.42 -6.03 13.56
C LYS A 89 -7.81 -5.42 13.38
N THR A 90 -8.21 -5.09 12.15
CA THR A 90 -9.58 -4.63 11.82
C THR A 90 -10.58 -5.78 11.70
N GLY A 91 -10.12 -7.04 11.80
CA GLY A 91 -10.93 -8.25 11.68
C GLY A 91 -10.99 -8.81 10.25
N ALA A 92 -10.32 -8.19 9.27
CA ALA A 92 -10.26 -8.71 7.91
C ALA A 92 -9.36 -9.95 7.78
N GLN A 93 -9.62 -10.79 6.77
CA GLN A 93 -8.82 -11.96 6.44
C GLN A 93 -7.67 -11.55 5.51
N VAL A 94 -6.48 -11.37 6.07
CA VAL A 94 -5.31 -10.88 5.33
C VAL A 94 -4.44 -12.05 4.87
N THR A 95 -4.03 -12.00 3.60
CA THR A 95 -2.93 -12.80 3.05
C THR A 95 -1.78 -11.86 2.71
N LEU A 96 -0.60 -12.14 3.24
CA LEU A 96 0.64 -11.45 2.92
C LEU A 96 1.29 -12.10 1.69
N SER A 97 1.94 -11.31 0.84
CA SER A 97 2.65 -11.84 -0.32
C SER A 97 3.85 -10.99 -0.71
N ASP A 98 4.98 -11.64 -0.95
CA ASP A 98 6.23 -11.00 -1.40
C ASP A 98 7.16 -12.05 -2.04
N ASP A 99 8.20 -11.63 -2.75
CA ASP A 99 9.19 -12.52 -3.36
C ASP A 99 9.98 -13.27 -2.29
N ASP A 100 10.22 -12.68 -1.12
CA ASP A 100 10.77 -13.37 0.05
C ASP A 100 10.09 -12.90 1.33
N SER A 101 10.04 -13.77 2.34
CA SER A 101 9.39 -13.42 3.60
C SER A 101 10.36 -12.69 4.54
N TYR A 102 10.10 -11.41 4.74
CA TYR A 102 10.70 -10.59 5.81
C TYR A 102 9.71 -10.27 6.92
N VAL A 103 8.56 -10.96 6.93
CA VAL A 103 7.44 -10.69 7.84
C VAL A 103 7.91 -10.76 9.30
N LEU A 104 7.59 -9.73 10.07
CA LEU A 104 7.96 -9.66 11.48
C LEU A 104 7.25 -10.75 12.31
N PRO A 105 7.87 -11.24 13.41
CA PRO A 105 7.31 -12.33 14.23
C PRO A 105 5.87 -12.11 14.69
N GLU A 106 5.48 -10.87 15.00
CA GLU A 106 4.11 -10.52 15.40
C GLU A 106 3.07 -10.79 14.30
N ASN A 107 3.46 -10.77 13.03
CA ASN A 107 2.60 -10.95 11.87
C ASN A 107 2.76 -12.35 11.23
N ALA A 108 3.68 -13.18 11.72
CA ALA A 108 3.99 -14.51 11.18
C ALA A 108 2.83 -15.52 11.27
N HIS A 109 1.78 -15.20 12.03
CA HIS A 109 0.55 -15.99 12.11
C HIS A 109 -0.38 -15.77 10.90
N LEU A 110 -0.13 -14.74 10.08
CA LEU A 110 -0.91 -14.48 8.87
C LEU A 110 -0.45 -15.40 7.72
N PRO A 111 -1.39 -15.87 6.87
CA PRO A 111 -1.04 -16.60 5.66
C PRO A 111 -0.05 -15.81 4.80
N PHE A 112 1.04 -16.45 4.37
CA PHE A 112 2.04 -15.88 3.49
C PHE A 112 2.13 -16.64 2.16
N LYS A 113 2.14 -15.93 1.04
CA LYS A 113 2.34 -16.47 -0.31
C LYS A 113 3.62 -15.90 -0.92
N LYS A 114 4.62 -16.76 -1.12
CA LYS A 114 5.81 -16.39 -1.91
C LYS A 114 5.37 -16.10 -3.35
N PHE A 115 5.61 -14.89 -3.83
CA PHE A 115 5.19 -14.46 -5.16
C PHE A 115 6.08 -13.35 -5.71
N ASN A 116 6.70 -13.59 -6.84
CA ASN A 116 7.50 -12.61 -7.56
C ASN A 116 6.63 -11.84 -8.58
N ILE A 117 6.34 -10.57 -8.29
CA ILE A 117 5.47 -9.70 -9.11
C ILE A 117 5.94 -9.61 -10.57
N ASP A 118 7.25 -9.67 -10.83
CA ASP A 118 7.82 -9.53 -12.16
C ASP A 118 7.80 -10.80 -13.00
N ARG A 119 7.71 -11.97 -12.35
CA ARG A 119 7.96 -13.28 -12.98
C ARG A 119 6.77 -14.20 -12.92
N ASP A 120 6.07 -14.22 -11.78
CA ASP A 120 5.04 -15.21 -11.50
C ASP A 120 3.70 -14.86 -12.14
N ASP A 121 2.87 -15.88 -12.29
CA ASP A 121 1.53 -15.76 -12.86
C ASP A 121 0.51 -15.34 -11.79
N PHE A 122 -0.03 -14.13 -11.94
CA PHE A 122 -1.03 -13.54 -11.03
C PHE A 122 -2.30 -14.38 -10.89
N ALA A 123 -2.63 -15.23 -11.87
CA ALA A 123 -3.79 -16.13 -11.76
C ALA A 123 -3.68 -17.10 -10.57
N THR A 124 -2.47 -17.35 -10.07
CA THR A 124 -2.22 -18.24 -8.93
C THR A 124 -2.56 -17.62 -7.56
N LEU A 125 -2.66 -16.30 -7.46
CA LEU A 125 -2.95 -15.60 -6.20
C LEU A 125 -4.44 -15.67 -5.84
N GLY A 126 -5.32 -15.77 -6.84
CA GLY A 126 -6.77 -15.71 -6.66
C GLY A 126 -7.29 -14.27 -6.51
N GLN A 127 -8.57 -14.14 -6.18
CA GLN A 127 -9.25 -12.84 -6.09
C GLN A 127 -9.61 -12.45 -4.66
N TYR A 128 -9.48 -11.16 -4.38
CA TYR A 128 -9.66 -10.54 -3.06
C TYR A 128 -10.62 -9.35 -3.13
N ASP A 129 -11.22 -9.00 -1.99
CA ASP A 129 -12.09 -7.81 -1.89
C ASP A 129 -11.27 -6.52 -1.83
N LEU A 130 -10.04 -6.61 -1.33
CA LEU A 130 -9.06 -5.53 -1.31
C LEU A 130 -7.66 -6.06 -1.68
N VAL A 131 -7.01 -5.42 -2.64
CA VAL A 131 -5.58 -5.62 -2.93
C VAL A 131 -4.81 -4.37 -2.51
N ILE A 132 -3.80 -4.53 -1.67
CA ILE A 132 -2.94 -3.45 -1.18
C ILE A 132 -1.57 -3.62 -1.86
N CYS A 133 -1.07 -2.55 -2.47
CA CYS A 133 0.34 -2.45 -2.88
C CYS A 133 0.87 -1.13 -2.31
N SER A 134 1.50 -1.22 -1.13
CA SER A 134 2.01 -0.06 -0.43
C SER A 134 3.50 0.09 -0.69
N ASN A 135 3.89 1.12 -1.45
CA ASN A 135 5.29 1.41 -1.78
C ASN A 135 5.99 0.28 -2.54
N VAL A 136 5.30 -0.28 -3.53
CA VAL A 136 5.78 -1.40 -4.35
C VAL A 136 6.13 -0.95 -5.76
N LEU A 137 5.27 -0.11 -6.36
CA LEU A 137 5.38 0.25 -7.79
C LEU A 137 6.71 0.91 -8.13
N GLU A 138 7.27 1.71 -7.22
CA GLU A 138 8.54 2.41 -7.41
C GLU A 138 9.76 1.48 -7.48
N HIS A 139 9.62 0.24 -6.99
CA HIS A 139 10.69 -0.75 -6.98
C HIS A 139 10.57 -1.75 -8.14
N LEU A 140 9.46 -1.75 -8.87
CA LEU A 140 9.26 -2.68 -9.98
C LEU A 140 9.98 -2.20 -11.24
N PRO A 141 10.74 -3.08 -11.92
CA PRO A 141 11.29 -2.78 -13.24
C PRO A 141 10.19 -2.64 -14.30
N ARG A 142 9.03 -3.30 -14.11
CA ARG A 142 7.87 -3.27 -15.03
C ARG A 142 6.56 -3.05 -14.27
N PRO A 143 6.30 -1.82 -13.77
CA PRO A 143 5.09 -1.53 -12.98
C PRO A 143 3.80 -1.69 -13.79
N ASP A 144 3.87 -1.58 -15.12
CA ASP A 144 2.78 -1.83 -16.05
C ASP A 144 2.24 -3.27 -15.96
N ARG A 145 3.11 -4.26 -15.69
CA ARG A 145 2.72 -5.67 -15.51
C ARG A 145 1.77 -5.82 -14.31
N LEU A 146 2.12 -5.21 -13.17
CA LEU A 146 1.28 -5.22 -11.97
C LEU A 146 -0.06 -4.53 -12.26
N LEU A 147 -0.02 -3.33 -12.84
CA LEU A 147 -1.24 -2.56 -13.15
C LEU A 147 -2.18 -3.31 -14.09
N ALA A 148 -1.65 -3.99 -15.10
CA ALA A 148 -2.44 -4.82 -16.03
C ALA A 148 -3.04 -6.06 -15.35
N ALA A 149 -2.39 -6.58 -14.30
CA ALA A 149 -2.86 -7.76 -13.57
C ALA A 149 -3.88 -7.45 -12.47
N LEU A 150 -3.98 -6.20 -12.00
CA LEU A 150 -4.91 -5.82 -10.92
C LEU A 150 -6.35 -6.33 -11.11
N PRO A 151 -6.98 -6.23 -12.30
CA PRO A 151 -8.34 -6.75 -12.50
C PRO A 151 -8.48 -8.26 -12.28
N LEU A 152 -7.39 -9.03 -12.40
CA LEU A 152 -7.40 -10.48 -12.14
C LEU A 152 -7.38 -10.82 -10.65
N LEU A 153 -6.88 -9.90 -9.82
CA LEU A 153 -6.71 -10.07 -8.37
C LEU A 153 -7.88 -9.51 -7.57
N ILE A 154 -8.70 -8.65 -8.17
CA ILE A 154 -9.76 -7.92 -7.49
C ILE A 154 -11.10 -8.57 -7.85
N ARG A 155 -11.89 -8.94 -6.84
CA ARG A 155 -13.26 -9.42 -7.05
C ARG A 155 -14.14 -8.32 -7.65
N PRO A 156 -15.23 -8.66 -8.36
CA PRO A 156 -16.24 -7.67 -8.75
C PRO A 156 -16.74 -6.85 -7.54
N GLY A 157 -16.63 -5.53 -7.62
CA GLY A 157 -16.97 -4.60 -6.53
C GLY A 157 -15.90 -4.48 -5.44
N GLY A 158 -14.79 -5.20 -5.58
CA GLY A 158 -13.58 -5.07 -4.79
C GLY A 158 -12.75 -3.86 -5.21
N ARG A 159 -11.71 -3.58 -4.43
CA ARG A 159 -10.90 -2.36 -4.52
C ARG A 159 -9.41 -2.67 -4.52
N CYS A 160 -8.61 -1.73 -5.01
CA CYS A 160 -7.16 -1.74 -4.83
C CYS A 160 -6.69 -0.45 -4.17
N TYR A 161 -5.79 -0.55 -3.20
CA TYR A 161 -5.04 0.56 -2.63
C TYR A 161 -3.62 0.54 -3.20
N LEU A 162 -3.24 1.62 -3.88
CA LEU A 162 -1.88 1.83 -4.35
C LEU A 162 -1.28 3.03 -3.62
N SER A 163 -0.05 2.90 -3.12
CA SER A 163 0.76 4.04 -2.70
C SER A 163 2.19 3.91 -3.17
N TRP A 164 2.84 5.06 -3.38
CA TRP A 164 4.26 5.15 -3.67
C TRP A 164 4.84 6.45 -3.14
N THR A 165 6.14 6.46 -2.90
CA THR A 165 6.85 7.67 -2.50
C THR A 165 6.96 8.61 -3.69
N ASN A 166 6.51 9.86 -3.54
CA ASN A 166 6.77 10.87 -4.56
C ASN A 166 8.27 11.19 -4.60
N TRP A 167 8.93 10.90 -5.73
CA TRP A 167 10.34 11.18 -5.97
C TRP A 167 10.72 12.62 -5.65
N LEU A 168 9.90 13.60 -6.06
CA LEU A 168 10.21 15.03 -5.82
C LEU A 168 9.93 15.50 -4.39
N SER A 169 9.46 14.62 -3.50
CA SER A 169 9.34 14.95 -2.09
C SER A 169 10.74 15.10 -1.46
N PRO A 170 10.87 15.86 -0.34
CA PRO A 170 12.17 16.12 0.29
C PRO A 170 13.00 14.87 0.62
N TRP A 171 12.34 13.72 0.75
CA TRP A 171 12.93 12.42 1.10
C TRP A 171 12.69 11.34 0.05
N GLY A 172 12.22 11.72 -1.15
CA GLY A 172 11.83 10.77 -2.20
C GLY A 172 12.98 9.94 -2.76
N GLY A 173 14.23 10.39 -2.60
CA GLY A 173 15.43 9.63 -2.95
C GLY A 173 15.86 8.60 -1.91
N HIS A 174 15.13 8.45 -0.80
CA HIS A 174 15.56 7.64 0.36
C HIS A 174 17.01 7.99 0.75
N GLU A 175 17.91 7.01 0.73
CA GLU A 175 19.34 7.14 1.06
C GLU A 175 20.10 8.09 0.12
N PHE A 176 19.55 8.39 -1.06
CA PHE A 176 20.11 9.34 -2.02
C PHE A 176 19.62 10.78 -1.83
N SER A 177 18.75 11.03 -0.84
CA SER A 177 18.28 12.39 -0.55
C SER A 177 19.41 13.28 0.00
N PRO A 178 19.54 14.55 -0.44
CA PRO A 178 18.67 15.29 -1.38
C PRO A 178 19.13 15.24 -2.85
N PHE A 179 20.14 14.44 -3.20
CA PHE A 179 20.74 14.44 -4.54
C PHE A 179 19.85 13.85 -5.63
N HIS A 180 18.75 13.18 -5.26
CA HIS A 180 17.72 12.69 -6.17
C HIS A 180 17.06 13.81 -7.00
N TYR A 181 17.14 15.06 -6.55
CA TYR A 181 16.73 16.24 -7.34
C TYR A 181 17.61 16.49 -8.58
N LEU A 182 18.80 15.88 -8.67
CA LEU A 182 19.68 16.00 -9.84
C LEU A 182 19.29 15.09 -11.01
N GLY A 183 18.20 14.34 -10.87
CA GLY A 183 17.63 13.49 -11.91
C GLY A 183 17.58 12.01 -11.52
N VAL A 184 16.55 11.32 -12.01
CA VAL A 184 16.27 9.91 -11.70
C VAL A 184 17.41 8.98 -12.16
N GLU A 185 18.09 9.34 -13.25
CA GLU A 185 19.21 8.56 -13.80
C GLU A 185 20.46 8.52 -12.90
N ARG A 186 20.56 9.43 -11.93
CA ARG A 186 21.70 9.56 -11.01
C ARG A 186 21.46 8.89 -9.65
N GLY A 187 20.26 8.36 -9.42
CA GLY A 187 19.94 7.61 -8.20
C GLY A 187 20.73 6.30 -8.10
N VAL A 188 20.81 5.75 -6.89
CA VAL A 188 21.32 4.40 -6.65
C VAL A 188 20.44 3.42 -7.41
N ARG A 189 21.03 2.68 -8.35
CA ARG A 189 20.35 1.56 -9.02
C ARG A 189 20.53 0.34 -8.14
N VAL A 190 19.44 -0.08 -7.48
CA VAL A 190 19.35 -1.38 -6.78
C VAL A 190 18.72 -2.40 -7.69
#